data_AF-A0A926TX84-F1
#
_entry.id   AF-A0A926TX84-F1
#
_cell.length_a   1.000
_cell.length_b   1.000
_cell.length_c   1.000
_cell.angle_alpha   90.00
_cell.angle_beta   90.00
_cell.angle_gamma   90.00
#
_symmetry.space_group_name_H-M   'P 1'
#
loop_
_entity.id
_entity.type
_entity.pdbx_description
1 polymer ?
#
loop_
_entity_poly.entity_id
_entity_poly.type
_entity_poly.pdbx_seq_one_letter_code
_entity_poly.pdbx_strand_id
1 'polypeptide(L)'
;MPLKRFLSLACLSVTAALALSVPARSQSLSVPDEELQPQQSDLRPLTQDGSLLSMQGGQRLMNEASAAVNAQNYDLAVSKLQDARQVYNQLSNFYQQLAASFSGIDNRITESQRQQALQAAQMRDQATYQLALVHRAQNRPELAVPLLVQIIRSQQPTRDLGQQAYRQLYELGFVDSPFPRDSGSTSSAPAPATSATPIQSSQPLN
;
A
#
# COMPACT_ATOMS: atom_id res chain seq x y z
N MET A 1 18.03 -37.27 29.78
CA MET A 1 17.73 -38.65 30.24
C MET A 1 16.26 -38.97 29.91
N PRO A 2 15.91 -40.22 29.55
CA PRO A 2 15.79 -40.57 28.14
C PRO A 2 14.42 -41.14 27.67
N LEU A 3 14.30 -41.14 26.34
CA LEU A 3 13.66 -42.14 25.45
C LEU A 3 12.19 -42.56 25.69
N LYS A 4 11.37 -42.30 24.67
CA LYS A 4 10.31 -43.24 24.29
C LYS A 4 10.41 -43.55 22.79
N ARG A 5 10.90 -44.76 22.52
CA ARG A 5 10.85 -45.47 21.24
C ARG A 5 9.38 -45.81 20.95
N PHE A 6 8.92 -45.60 19.72
CA PHE A 6 7.73 -46.30 19.22
C PHE A 6 8.06 -47.05 17.94
N LEU A 7 7.45 -48.23 17.92
CA LEU A 7 7.89 -49.45 17.28
C LEU A 7 7.26 -49.55 15.88
N SER A 8 8.10 -49.89 14.92
CA SER A 8 7.75 -50.24 13.55
C SER A 8 6.80 -51.44 13.51
N LEU A 9 5.73 -51.37 12.72
CA LEU A 9 4.94 -52.52 12.30
C LEU A 9 4.89 -52.54 10.77
N ALA A 10 5.67 -53.45 10.19
CA ALA A 10 5.61 -53.82 8.80
C ALA A 10 4.37 -54.72 8.58
N CYS A 11 3.58 -54.42 7.56
CA CYS A 11 2.57 -55.34 7.04
C CYS A 11 2.92 -55.66 5.58
N LEU A 12 3.35 -56.90 5.39
CA LEU A 12 3.68 -57.53 4.12
C LEU A 12 2.39 -58.15 3.57
N SER A 13 1.91 -57.68 2.42
CA SER A 13 0.87 -58.38 1.66
C SER A 13 1.36 -58.65 0.25
N VAL A 14 1.66 -59.93 0.02
CA VAL A 14 1.88 -60.54 -1.30
C VAL A 14 0.51 -60.88 -1.86
N THR A 15 0.19 -60.37 -3.04
CA THR A 15 -0.92 -60.88 -3.86
C THR A 15 -0.45 -61.08 -5.30
N ALA A 16 -0.40 -62.35 -5.69
CA ALA A 16 -0.22 -62.80 -7.06
C ALA A 16 -1.54 -62.63 -7.83
N ALA A 17 -1.48 -62.14 -9.07
CA ALA A 17 -2.61 -62.20 -9.99
C ALA A 17 -2.13 -62.51 -11.41
N LEU A 18 -2.81 -63.51 -11.98
CA LEU A 18 -2.67 -64.15 -13.28
C LEU A 18 -2.72 -63.17 -14.47
N ALA A 19 -1.84 -63.41 -15.45
CA ALA A 19 -1.89 -62.78 -16.77
C ALA A 19 -2.96 -63.47 -17.65
N LEU A 20 -3.97 -62.71 -18.09
CA LEU A 20 -4.77 -63.03 -19.27
C LEU A 20 -4.63 -61.90 -20.30
N SER A 21 -4.19 -62.30 -21.49
CA SER A 21 -3.96 -61.47 -22.67
C SER A 21 -5.27 -60.97 -23.26
N VAL A 22 -5.43 -59.64 -23.40
CA VAL A 22 -6.54 -59.00 -24.10
C VAL A 22 -6.06 -58.53 -25.49
N PRO A 23 -6.80 -58.78 -26.59
CA PRO A 23 -6.43 -58.27 -27.90
C PRO A 23 -6.60 -56.74 -27.96
N ALA A 24 -5.57 -56.04 -28.45
CA ALA A 24 -5.59 -54.60 -28.67
C ALA A 24 -6.63 -54.25 -29.75
N ARG A 25 -7.73 -53.63 -29.31
CA ARG A 25 -8.67 -52.95 -30.20
C ARG A 25 -8.28 -51.48 -30.23
N SER A 26 -7.72 -50.99 -31.34
CA SER A 26 -7.50 -49.56 -31.58
C SER A 26 -8.86 -48.85 -31.59
N GLN A 27 -9.24 -48.29 -30.46
CA GLN A 27 -10.29 -47.30 -30.39
C GLN A 27 -9.62 -45.95 -30.63
N SER A 28 -9.94 -45.33 -31.76
CA SER A 28 -9.71 -43.91 -31.98
C SER A 28 -10.43 -43.15 -30.87
N LEU A 29 -9.68 -42.73 -29.86
CA LEU A 29 -10.19 -41.88 -28.79
C LEU A 29 -10.47 -40.51 -29.40
N SER A 30 -11.73 -40.29 -29.79
CA SER A 30 -12.30 -38.95 -29.84
C SER A 30 -12.24 -38.42 -28.42
N VAL A 31 -11.19 -37.67 -28.11
CA VAL A 31 -11.03 -36.92 -26.87
C VAL A 31 -12.26 -36.00 -26.78
N PRO A 32 -13.15 -36.18 -25.80
CA PRO A 32 -14.13 -35.15 -25.50
C PRO A 32 -13.34 -33.90 -25.10
N ASP A 33 -13.65 -32.75 -25.69
CA ASP A 33 -13.23 -31.45 -25.19
C ASP A 33 -13.66 -31.35 -23.72
N GLU A 34 -12.75 -31.72 -22.82
CA GLU A 34 -12.88 -31.46 -21.41
C GLU A 34 -12.66 -29.96 -21.27
N GLU A 35 -13.77 -29.21 -21.34
CA GLU A 35 -13.81 -27.80 -20.94
C GLU A 35 -13.11 -27.69 -19.60
N LEU A 36 -11.93 -27.05 -19.61
CA LEU A 36 -11.18 -26.66 -18.42
C LEU A 36 -12.08 -25.77 -17.56
N GLN A 37 -12.86 -26.37 -16.68
CA GLN A 37 -13.67 -25.67 -15.69
C GLN A 37 -12.74 -24.95 -14.71
N PRO A 38 -12.71 -23.62 -14.67
CA PRO A 38 -11.83 -22.90 -13.75
C PRO A 38 -12.56 -22.76 -12.41
N GLN A 39 -12.55 -23.83 -11.61
CA GLN A 39 -12.84 -23.75 -10.17
C GLN A 39 -11.81 -24.54 -9.37
N GLN A 40 -10.53 -24.29 -9.64
CA GLN A 40 -9.51 -24.55 -8.62
C GLN A 40 -9.43 -23.30 -7.74
N SER A 41 -10.00 -23.40 -6.53
CA SER A 41 -9.63 -22.53 -5.43
C SER A 41 -8.11 -22.43 -5.41
N ASP A 42 -7.56 -21.24 -5.56
CA ASP A 42 -6.13 -21.02 -5.68
C ASP A 42 -5.42 -21.42 -4.37
N LEU A 43 -4.92 -22.67 -4.31
CA LEU A 43 -4.36 -23.29 -3.11
C LEU A 43 -3.00 -22.70 -2.71
N ARG A 44 -2.49 -21.69 -3.42
CA ARG A 44 -1.23 -21.03 -3.09
C ARG A 44 -1.30 -20.47 -1.66
N PRO A 45 -0.39 -20.84 -0.74
CA PRO A 45 -0.54 -20.49 0.68
C PRO A 45 -0.69 -18.99 0.98
N LEU A 46 -0.10 -18.12 0.16
CA LEU A 46 -0.14 -16.67 0.36
C LEU A 46 -1.39 -15.99 -0.23
N THR A 47 -2.14 -16.69 -1.10
CA THR A 47 -3.41 -16.20 -1.66
C THR A 47 -4.62 -16.62 -0.83
N GLN A 48 -4.40 -17.49 0.16
CA GLN A 48 -5.44 -17.89 1.10
C GLN A 48 -5.81 -16.76 2.05
N ASP A 49 -7.07 -16.75 2.47
CA ASP A 49 -7.65 -15.73 3.36
C ASP A 49 -6.91 -15.60 4.71
N GLY A 50 -6.09 -16.56 5.13
CA GLY A 50 -5.30 -16.49 6.36
C GLY A 50 -3.97 -15.73 6.24
N SER A 51 -3.44 -15.57 5.03
CA SER A 51 -2.08 -15.06 4.83
C SER A 51 -1.96 -13.58 5.22
N LEU A 52 -0.98 -13.26 6.06
CA LEU A 52 -0.65 -11.88 6.43
C LEU A 52 0.29 -11.23 5.43
N LEU A 53 1.23 -11.98 4.86
CA LEU A 53 2.22 -11.46 3.91
C LEU A 53 1.67 -11.45 2.48
N SER A 54 0.60 -10.70 2.27
CA SER A 54 -0.04 -10.49 0.97
C SER A 54 -0.74 -9.15 0.92
N MET A 55 -1.08 -8.68 -0.29
CA MET A 55 -1.85 -7.45 -0.46
C MET A 55 -3.22 -7.56 0.24
N GLN A 56 -3.85 -8.73 0.16
CA GLN A 56 -5.11 -9.05 0.83
C GLN A 56 -4.96 -9.06 2.36
N GLY A 57 -3.86 -9.63 2.87
CA GLY A 57 -3.54 -9.60 4.31
C GLY A 57 -3.42 -8.18 4.85
N GLY A 58 -2.66 -7.32 4.16
CA GLY A 58 -2.57 -5.90 4.48
C GLY A 58 -3.92 -5.18 4.41
N GLN A 59 -4.77 -5.50 3.42
CA GLN A 59 -6.08 -4.87 3.28
C GLN A 59 -7.04 -5.27 4.41
N ARG A 60 -6.97 -6.52 4.86
CA ARG A 60 -7.76 -6.98 6.02
C ARG A 60 -7.37 -6.21 7.28
N LEU A 61 -6.07 -6.03 7.53
CA LEU A 61 -5.60 -5.21 8.65
C LEU A 61 -6.14 -3.76 8.58
N MET A 62 -6.17 -3.16 7.39
CA MET A 62 -6.77 -1.83 7.17
C MET A 62 -8.27 -1.81 7.49
N ASN A 63 -9.00 -2.85 7.07
CA ASN A 63 -10.43 -2.96 7.33
C ASN A 63 -10.72 -3.17 8.82
N GLU A 64 -9.94 -4.01 9.49
CA GLU A 64 -10.02 -4.23 10.94
C GLU A 64 -9.70 -2.96 11.72
N ALA A 65 -8.70 -2.19 11.28
CA ALA A 65 -8.42 -0.88 11.87
C ALA A 65 -9.60 0.08 11.73
N SER A 66 -10.20 0.14 10.54
CA SER A 66 -11.36 1.00 10.27
C SER A 66 -12.56 0.60 11.15
N ALA A 67 -12.81 -0.70 11.32
CA ALA A 67 -13.83 -1.20 12.24
C ALA A 67 -13.51 -0.83 13.70
N ALA A 68 -12.26 -0.92 14.11
CA ALA A 68 -11.83 -0.52 15.45
C ALA A 68 -12.01 0.99 15.70
N VAL A 69 -11.71 1.85 14.71
CA VAL A 69 -12.00 3.29 14.78
C VAL A 69 -13.49 3.57 14.96
N ASN A 70 -14.34 2.89 14.18
CA ASN A 70 -15.80 3.04 14.28
C ASN A 70 -16.33 2.59 15.65
N ALA A 71 -15.68 1.61 16.27
CA ALA A 71 -15.95 1.16 17.63
C ALA A 71 -15.24 1.98 18.72
N GLN A 72 -14.57 3.09 18.36
CA GLN A 72 -13.76 3.93 19.25
C GLN A 72 -12.63 3.19 19.99
N ASN A 73 -12.25 2.00 19.50
CA ASN A 73 -11.12 1.23 19.99
C ASN A 73 -9.84 1.66 19.27
N TYR A 74 -9.35 2.84 19.64
CA TYR A 74 -8.20 3.46 18.98
C TYR A 74 -6.89 2.71 19.19
N ASP A 75 -6.70 2.02 20.32
CA ASP A 75 -5.48 1.24 20.56
C ASP A 75 -5.38 0.05 19.60
N LEU A 76 -6.50 -0.65 19.37
CA LEU A 76 -6.55 -1.71 18.36
C LEU A 76 -6.34 -1.14 16.95
N ALA A 77 -6.96 0.00 16.63
CA ALA A 77 -6.77 0.66 15.33
C ALA A 77 -5.29 1.01 15.07
N VAL A 78 -4.60 1.56 16.08
CA VAL A 78 -3.17 1.86 16.02
C VAL A 78 -2.37 0.59 15.73
N SER A 79 -2.60 -0.49 16.48
CA SER A 79 -1.90 -1.76 16.27
C SER A 79 -2.10 -2.29 14.85
N LYS A 80 -3.35 -2.33 14.37
CA LYS A 80 -3.68 -2.87 13.04
C LYS A 80 -3.08 -2.04 11.91
N LEU A 81 -3.05 -0.72 12.05
CA LEU A 81 -2.42 0.16 11.06
C LEU A 81 -0.89 0.05 11.08
N GLN A 82 -0.27 -0.16 12.24
CA GLN A 82 1.16 -0.44 12.34
C GLN A 82 1.51 -1.76 11.64
N ASP A 83 0.74 -2.83 11.90
CA ASP A 83 0.92 -4.13 11.24
C ASP A 83 0.74 -4.00 9.72
N ALA A 84 -0.29 -3.29 9.25
CA ALA A 84 -0.52 -3.06 7.83
C ALA A 84 0.67 -2.34 7.17
N ARG A 85 1.20 -1.28 7.82
CA ARG A 85 2.40 -0.57 7.34
C ARG A 85 3.60 -1.52 7.21
N GLN A 86 3.81 -2.38 8.21
CA GLN A 86 4.91 -3.34 8.18
C GLN A 86 4.77 -4.34 7.03
N VAL A 87 3.58 -4.93 6.86
CA VAL A 87 3.29 -5.87 5.76
C VAL A 87 3.53 -5.20 4.41
N TYR A 88 2.95 -4.02 4.17
CA TYR A 88 3.10 -3.34 2.89
C TYR A 88 4.54 -2.87 2.61
N ASN A 89 5.26 -2.44 3.64
CA ASN A 89 6.69 -2.12 3.50
C ASN A 89 7.50 -3.36 3.11
N GLN A 90 7.23 -4.49 3.75
CA GLN A 90 7.90 -5.75 3.45
C GLN A 90 7.61 -6.22 2.02
N LEU A 91 6.34 -6.18 1.60
CA LEU A 91 5.94 -6.50 0.22
C LEU A 91 6.63 -5.60 -0.79
N SER A 92 6.64 -4.29 -0.58
CA SER A 92 7.30 -3.35 -1.50
C SER A 92 8.78 -3.68 -1.66
N ASN A 93 9.48 -3.94 -0.55
CA ASN A 93 10.90 -4.30 -0.57
C ASN A 93 11.14 -5.63 -1.31
N PHE A 94 10.31 -6.65 -1.08
CA PHE A 94 10.46 -7.94 -1.76
C PHE A 94 10.21 -7.83 -3.26
N TYR A 95 9.18 -7.10 -3.67
CA TYR A 95 8.93 -6.87 -5.09
C TYR A 95 10.05 -6.07 -5.77
N GLN A 96 10.67 -5.10 -5.07
CA GLN A 96 11.87 -4.42 -5.58
C GLN A 96 13.07 -5.37 -5.75
N GLN A 97 13.30 -6.25 -4.77
CA GLN A 97 14.38 -7.25 -4.83
C GLN A 97 14.16 -8.26 -5.97
N LEU A 98 12.92 -8.69 -6.20
CA LEU A 98 12.56 -9.53 -7.33
C LEU A 98 12.76 -8.79 -8.66
N ALA A 99 12.29 -7.54 -8.77
CA ALA A 99 12.50 -6.73 -9.97
C ALA A 99 13.99 -6.59 -10.31
N ALA A 100 14.85 -6.37 -9.30
CA ALA A 100 16.30 -6.31 -9.50
C ALA A 100 16.88 -7.65 -10.00
N SER A 101 16.40 -8.77 -9.45
CA SER A 101 16.88 -10.12 -9.80
C SER A 101 16.56 -10.53 -11.24
N PHE A 102 15.44 -10.03 -11.80
CA PHE A 102 15.03 -10.30 -13.18
C PHE A 102 15.50 -9.22 -14.18
N SER A 103 16.16 -8.17 -13.72
CA SER A 103 16.59 -7.07 -14.57
C SER A 103 17.61 -7.53 -15.62
N GLY A 104 17.37 -7.22 -16.89
CA GLY A 104 18.21 -7.66 -18.01
C GLY A 104 17.99 -9.12 -18.43
N ILE A 105 17.15 -9.88 -17.70
CA ILE A 105 16.76 -11.26 -18.03
C ILE A 105 15.35 -11.26 -18.63
N ASP A 106 14.39 -10.75 -17.88
CA ASP A 106 12.99 -10.65 -18.30
C ASP A 106 12.40 -9.30 -17.91
N ASN A 107 12.24 -8.43 -18.92
CA ASN A 107 11.70 -7.09 -18.74
C ASN A 107 10.22 -7.09 -18.32
N ARG A 108 9.43 -8.10 -18.72
CA ARG A 108 8.01 -8.17 -18.37
C ARG A 108 7.85 -8.53 -16.91
N ILE A 109 8.64 -9.49 -16.42
CA ILE A 109 8.67 -9.82 -14.99
C ILE A 109 9.17 -8.62 -14.19
N THR A 110 10.27 -8.00 -14.62
CA THR A 110 10.83 -6.82 -13.96
C THR A 110 9.78 -5.72 -13.80
N GLU A 111 9.03 -5.41 -14.86
CA GLU A 111 8.03 -4.35 -14.82
C GLU A 111 6.82 -4.72 -13.94
N SER A 112 6.34 -5.97 -14.02
CA SER A 112 5.28 -6.46 -13.13
C SER A 112 5.66 -6.34 -11.65
N GLN A 113 6.90 -6.69 -11.30
CA GLN A 113 7.38 -6.56 -9.92
C GLN A 113 7.55 -5.10 -9.48
N ARG A 114 7.99 -4.19 -10.37
CA ARG A 114 8.02 -2.75 -10.06
C ARG A 114 6.63 -2.19 -9.79
N GLN A 115 5.63 -2.61 -10.56
CA GLN A 115 4.24 -2.18 -10.37
C GLN A 115 3.69 -2.67 -9.03
N GLN A 116 3.94 -3.94 -8.67
CA GLN A 116 3.56 -4.48 -7.36
C GLN A 116 4.28 -3.77 -6.21
N ALA A 117 5.57 -3.45 -6.38
CA ALA A 117 6.32 -2.68 -5.39
C ALA A 117 5.72 -1.29 -5.15
N LEU A 118 5.37 -0.59 -6.23
CA LEU A 118 4.72 0.72 -6.19
C LEU A 118 3.36 0.63 -5.48
N GLN A 119 2.53 -0.35 -5.85
CA GLN A 119 1.23 -0.55 -5.26
C GLN A 119 1.33 -0.82 -3.74
N ALA A 120 2.24 -1.69 -3.32
CA ALA A 120 2.48 -1.95 -1.91
C ALA A 120 2.97 -0.68 -1.17
N ALA A 121 3.87 0.10 -1.77
CA ALA A 121 4.32 1.37 -1.19
C ALA A 121 3.17 2.39 -1.03
N GLN A 122 2.27 2.49 -2.00
CA GLN A 122 1.08 3.35 -1.90
C GLN A 122 0.16 2.90 -0.76
N MET A 123 -0.07 1.60 -0.61
CA MET A 123 -0.88 1.06 0.48
C MET A 123 -0.22 1.28 1.87
N ARG A 124 1.11 1.19 1.95
CA ARG A 124 1.87 1.56 3.16
C ARG A 124 1.62 3.03 3.54
N ASP A 125 1.64 3.92 2.56
CA ASP A 125 1.46 5.35 2.80
C ASP A 125 0.01 5.66 3.18
N GLN A 126 -0.98 4.97 2.59
CA GLN A 126 -2.37 5.04 3.00
C GLN A 126 -2.58 4.60 4.47
N ALA A 127 -1.96 3.48 4.87
CA ALA A 127 -1.98 3.01 6.26
C ALA A 127 -1.32 4.01 7.21
N THR A 128 -0.21 4.63 6.77
CA THR A 128 0.49 5.68 7.51
C THR A 128 -0.39 6.91 7.70
N TYR A 129 -1.17 7.29 6.68
CA TYR A 129 -2.09 8.43 6.75
C TYR A 129 -3.21 8.18 7.75
N GLN A 130 -3.86 7.02 7.66
CA GLN A 130 -4.91 6.64 8.61
C GLN A 130 -4.37 6.59 10.04
N LEU A 131 -3.15 6.09 10.25
CA LEU A 131 -2.53 6.06 11.58
C LEU A 131 -2.35 7.47 12.16
N ALA A 132 -1.93 8.43 11.33
CA ALA A 132 -1.83 9.82 11.75
C ALA A 132 -3.19 10.40 12.16
N LEU A 133 -4.26 10.09 11.41
CA LEU A 133 -5.61 10.53 11.75
C LEU A 133 -6.10 9.92 13.07
N VAL A 134 -5.81 8.65 13.34
CA VAL A 134 -6.13 8.00 14.62
C VAL A 134 -5.42 8.68 15.78
N HIS A 135 -4.13 9.01 15.64
CA HIS A 135 -3.41 9.74 16.68
C HIS A 135 -3.97 11.15 16.92
N ARG A 136 -4.43 11.85 15.86
CA ARG A 136 -5.13 13.14 16.02
C ARG A 136 -6.44 12.97 16.78
N ALA A 137 -7.24 11.94 16.47
CA ALA A 137 -8.47 11.63 17.19
C ALA A 137 -8.24 11.30 18.68
N GLN A 138 -7.05 10.82 19.02
CA GLN A 138 -6.61 10.60 20.41
C GLN A 138 -6.00 11.83 21.09
N ASN A 139 -6.03 13.02 20.45
CA ASN A 139 -5.33 14.22 20.92
C ASN A 139 -3.82 14.04 21.10
N ARG A 140 -3.17 13.28 20.20
CA ARG A 140 -1.72 13.04 20.17
C ARG A 140 -1.10 13.55 18.85
N PRO A 141 -1.17 14.85 18.55
CA PRO A 141 -0.67 15.40 17.29
C PRO A 141 0.84 15.19 17.10
N GLU A 142 1.63 15.10 18.18
CA GLU A 142 3.08 14.89 18.15
C GLU A 142 3.44 13.55 17.50
N LEU A 143 2.57 12.54 17.62
CA LEU A 143 2.74 11.25 16.95
C LEU A 143 2.25 11.29 15.49
N ALA A 144 1.30 12.17 15.17
CA ALA A 144 0.76 12.32 13.81
C ALA A 144 1.72 13.07 12.88
N VAL A 145 2.35 14.15 13.35
CA VAL A 145 3.27 15.00 12.56
C VAL A 145 4.35 14.19 11.81
N PRO A 146 5.16 13.34 12.45
CA PRO A 146 6.21 12.60 11.74
C PRO A 146 5.65 11.66 10.66
N LEU A 147 4.46 11.10 10.88
CA LEU A 147 3.78 10.24 9.91
C LEU A 147 3.30 11.03 8.68
N LEU A 148 2.74 12.23 8.90
CA LEU A 148 2.31 13.12 7.82
C LEU A 148 3.48 13.63 6.98
N VAL A 149 4.60 14.00 7.62
CA VAL A 149 5.84 14.37 6.92
C VAL A 149 6.39 13.19 6.12
N GLN A 150 6.34 11.97 6.67
CA GLN A 150 6.74 10.76 5.96
C GLN A 150 5.94 10.56 4.66
N ILE A 151 4.63 10.78 4.68
CA ILE A 151 3.77 10.65 3.50
C ILE A 151 4.14 11.68 2.44
N ILE A 152 4.37 12.95 2.81
CA ILE A 152 4.78 14.00 1.86
C ILE A 152 6.10 13.63 1.18
N ARG A 153 7.06 13.08 1.92
CA ARG A 153 8.34 12.62 1.36
C ARG A 153 8.18 11.45 0.40
N SER A 154 7.23 10.55 0.66
CA SER A 154 7.02 9.34 -0.13
C SER A 154 6.16 9.59 -1.38
N GLN A 155 5.04 10.32 -1.23
CA GLN A 155 4.07 10.57 -2.29
C GLN A 155 4.33 11.86 -3.06
N GLN A 156 5.22 12.74 -2.58
CA GLN A 156 5.41 14.12 -3.04
C GLN A 156 4.20 15.01 -2.69
N PRO A 157 4.41 16.30 -2.37
CA PRO A 157 3.34 17.19 -1.91
C PRO A 157 2.28 17.46 -2.98
N THR A 158 2.57 17.24 -4.26
CA THR A 158 1.65 17.52 -5.38
C THR A 158 0.67 16.39 -5.67
N ARG A 159 0.88 15.18 -5.13
CA ARG A 159 -0.07 14.07 -5.25
C ARG A 159 -1.17 14.19 -4.21
N ASP A 160 -2.34 13.61 -4.49
CA ASP A 160 -3.53 13.70 -3.65
C ASP A 160 -3.26 13.37 -2.18
N LEU A 161 -2.59 12.25 -1.89
CA LEU A 161 -2.27 11.84 -0.51
C LEU A 161 -1.24 12.78 0.15
N GLY A 162 -0.29 13.30 -0.63
CA GLY A 162 0.67 14.31 -0.15
C GLY A 162 0.01 15.64 0.18
N GLN A 163 -0.93 16.10 -0.65
CA GLN A 163 -1.73 17.30 -0.41
C GLN A 163 -2.62 17.13 0.83
N GLN A 164 -3.26 15.97 0.99
CA GLN A 164 -4.04 15.63 2.19
C GLN A 164 -3.15 15.71 3.43
N ALA A 165 -1.99 15.04 3.41
CA ALA A 165 -1.06 15.06 4.55
C ALA A 165 -0.57 16.47 4.89
N TYR A 166 -0.25 17.28 3.88
CA TYR A 166 0.16 18.67 4.08
C TYR A 166 -0.97 19.51 4.70
N ARG A 167 -2.21 19.36 4.22
CA ARG A 167 -3.38 20.03 4.81
C ARG A 167 -3.57 19.65 6.27
N GLN A 168 -3.36 18.38 6.64
CA GLN A 168 -3.40 17.96 8.05
C GLN A 168 -2.30 18.63 8.89
N LEU A 169 -1.09 18.80 8.36
CA LEU A 169 -0.03 19.55 9.05
C LEU A 169 -0.38 21.03 9.24
N TYR A 170 -1.02 21.65 8.24
CA TYR A 170 -1.49 23.03 8.32
C TYR A 170 -2.59 23.18 9.38
N GLU A 171 -3.59 22.29 9.39
CA GLU A 171 -4.66 22.28 10.41
C GLU A 171 -4.13 22.07 11.84
N LEU A 172 -2.99 21.38 11.99
CA LEU A 172 -2.32 21.21 13.28
C LEU A 172 -1.46 22.41 13.69
N GLY A 173 -1.28 23.41 12.81
CA GLY A 173 -0.39 24.54 13.03
C GLY A 173 1.10 24.18 12.96
N PHE A 174 1.45 23.04 12.35
CA PHE A 174 2.86 22.66 12.16
C PHE A 174 3.52 23.42 11.00
N VAL A 175 2.72 23.91 10.05
CA VAL A 175 3.15 24.75 8.94
C VAL A 175 2.22 25.96 8.81
N ASP A 176 2.77 27.11 8.44
CA ASP A 176 2.03 28.38 8.45
C ASP A 176 1.39 28.74 7.11
N SER A 177 1.78 28.08 6.02
CA SER A 177 1.32 28.40 4.66
C SER A 177 0.50 27.26 4.08
N PRO A 178 -0.71 27.51 3.55
CA PRO A 178 -1.51 26.47 2.90
C PRO A 178 -0.87 26.03 1.57
N PHE A 179 -1.14 24.78 1.19
CA PHE A 179 -0.74 24.21 -0.09
C PHE A 179 -1.82 23.23 -0.60
N PRO A 180 -2.16 23.23 -1.90
CA PRO A 180 -1.77 24.21 -2.91
C PRO A 180 -2.19 25.64 -2.51
N ARG A 181 -1.44 26.65 -2.95
CA ARG A 181 -1.84 28.05 -2.70
C ARG A 181 -3.14 28.29 -3.46
N ASP A 182 -4.15 28.86 -2.81
CA ASP A 182 -5.37 29.28 -3.50
C ASP A 182 -4.98 30.28 -4.59
N SER A 183 -5.03 29.87 -5.86
CA SER A 183 -4.72 30.70 -7.02
C SER A 183 -5.82 31.76 -7.30
N GLY A 184 -6.59 32.13 -6.28
CA GLY A 184 -7.82 32.93 -6.37
C GLY A 184 -7.75 34.33 -5.75
N SER A 185 -6.56 34.91 -5.57
CA SER A 185 -6.42 36.32 -5.20
C SER A 185 -5.20 36.99 -5.84
N THR A 186 -5.11 36.95 -7.17
CA THR A 186 -4.64 38.14 -7.89
C THR A 186 -5.72 39.21 -7.76
N SER A 187 -5.87 39.75 -6.56
CA SER A 187 -6.47 41.08 -6.38
C SER A 187 -5.51 42.03 -7.06
N SER A 188 -5.88 42.45 -8.27
CA SER A 188 -5.27 43.58 -8.96
C SER A 188 -5.38 44.80 -8.03
N ALA A 189 -4.36 45.01 -7.19
CA ALA A 189 -4.23 46.25 -6.45
C ALA A 189 -4.10 47.38 -7.48
N PRO A 190 -4.98 48.41 -7.46
CA PRO A 190 -4.80 49.55 -8.34
C PRO A 190 -3.52 50.27 -7.93
N ALA A 191 -2.70 50.62 -8.92
CA ALA A 191 -1.45 51.36 -8.73
C ALA A 191 -1.70 52.62 -7.87
N PRO A 192 -0.81 52.96 -6.91
CA PRO A 192 -0.96 54.19 -6.15
C PRO A 192 -0.80 55.37 -7.10
N ALA A 193 -1.87 56.16 -7.24
CA ALA A 193 -1.84 57.44 -7.94
C ALA A 193 -0.80 58.33 -7.25
N THR A 194 0.28 58.62 -7.98
CA THR A 194 1.34 59.52 -7.58
C THR A 194 0.73 60.90 -7.41
N SER A 195 0.60 61.36 -6.17
CA SER A 195 0.20 62.73 -5.87
C SER A 195 1.36 63.64 -6.27
N ALA A 196 1.29 64.21 -7.46
CA ALA A 196 2.21 65.25 -7.91
C ALA A 196 1.97 66.51 -7.09
N THR A 197 2.88 66.81 -6.16
CA THR A 197 2.96 68.10 -5.48
C THR A 197 3.44 69.16 -6.48
N PRO A 198 2.71 70.26 -6.72
CA PRO A 198 3.21 71.34 -7.56
C PRO A 198 4.28 72.12 -6.77
N ILE A 199 5.51 72.14 -7.30
CA ILE A 199 6.57 73.02 -6.81
C ILE A 199 6.20 74.45 -7.21
N GLN A 200 5.81 75.25 -6.23
CA GLN A 200 5.65 76.69 -6.37
C GLN A 200 7.05 77.33 -6.38
N SER A 201 7.54 77.63 -7.58
CA SER A 201 8.78 78.38 -7.81
C SER A 201 8.56 79.86 -7.50
N SER A 202 8.98 80.26 -6.30
CA SER A 202 9.19 81.66 -5.94
C SER A 202 10.56 82.12 -6.47
N GLN A 203 10.55 83.05 -7.42
CA GLN A 203 11.74 83.80 -7.83
C GLN A 203 11.35 85.28 -7.99
N PRO A 204 12.02 86.22 -7.29
CA PRO A 204 11.83 87.65 -7.50
C PRO A 204 12.97 88.28 -8.33
N LEU A 205 12.64 89.47 -8.86
CA LEU A 205 13.48 90.57 -9.36
C LEU A 205 14.09 90.45 -10.77
N ASN A 206 13.43 91.08 -11.75
CA ASN A 206 13.81 92.43 -12.22
C ASN A 206 12.60 93.11 -12.89
#